data_AF-A0A252CQT1-F1
#
_entry.id   AF-A0A252CQT1-F1
#
_cell.length_a   1.000
_cell.length_b   1.000
_cell.length_c   1.000
_cell.angle_alpha   90.00
_cell.angle_beta   90.00
_cell.angle_gamma   90.00
#
_symmetry.space_group_name_H-M   'P 1'
#
loop_
_entity.id
_entity.type
_entity.pdbx_description
1 polymer ?
#
loop_
_entity_poly.entity_id
_entity_poly.type
_entity_poly.pdbx_seq_one_letter_code
_entity_poly.pdbx_strand_id
1 'polypeptide(L)' 'MAVKDTSKIRLSLDVSPELNDIITELAQKSGSTKSDVLRKAIALMEIAIDAKDRGEKLGLVDKTQSVNTEIVGI' A
#
# COMPACT_ATOMS: atom_id res chain seq x y z
N MET A 1 -33.34 -15.19 -9.26
CA MET A 1 -31.89 -14.88 -9.34
C MET A 1 -31.72 -13.37 -9.32
N ALA A 2 -31.02 -12.83 -8.32
CA ALA A 2 -30.32 -11.54 -8.39
C ALA A 2 -29.36 -11.47 -7.19
N VAL A 3 -28.15 -12.01 -7.35
CA VAL A 3 -27.04 -11.73 -6.42
C VAL A 3 -26.20 -10.65 -7.09
N LYS A 4 -26.21 -9.45 -6.52
CA LYS A 4 -25.14 -8.46 -6.67
C LYS A 4 -25.29 -7.40 -5.60
N ASP A 5 -24.52 -7.53 -4.53
CA ASP A 5 -24.07 -6.33 -3.83
C ASP A 5 -22.57 -6.42 -3.58
N THR A 6 -21.82 -6.06 -4.62
CA THR A 6 -20.39 -5.74 -4.55
C THR A 6 -20.27 -4.24 -4.27
N SER A 7 -20.77 -3.78 -3.13
CA SER A 7 -20.87 -2.34 -2.81
C SER A 7 -19.48 -1.73 -2.60
N LYS A 8 -18.80 -1.41 -3.71
CA LYS A 8 -17.59 -0.59 -3.66
C LYS A 8 -18.00 0.81 -3.20
N ILE A 9 -17.45 1.25 -2.07
CA ILE A 9 -17.61 2.62 -1.60
C ILE A 9 -16.70 3.52 -2.46
N ARG A 10 -17.26 4.60 -3.01
CA ARG A 10 -16.47 5.61 -3.71
C ARG A 10 -15.81 6.51 -2.66
N LEU A 11 -14.48 6.49 -2.64
CA LEU A 11 -13.67 7.39 -1.83
C LEU A 11 -13.22 8.57 -2.70
N SER A 12 -13.43 9.79 -2.21
CA SER A 12 -12.87 11.01 -2.79
C SER A 12 -11.87 11.59 -1.81
N LEU A 13 -10.69 11.96 -2.29
CA LEU A 13 -9.57 12.43 -1.47
C LEU A 13 -8.99 13.67 -2.12
N ASP A 14 -8.82 14.73 -1.34
CA ASP A 14 -7.97 15.84 -1.72
C ASP A 14 -6.52 15.48 -1.37
N VAL A 15 -5.64 15.54 -2.35
CA VAL A 15 -4.22 15.22 -2.22
C VAL A 15 -3.40 16.36 -2.80
N SER A 16 -2.17 16.54 -2.30
CA SER A 16 -1.27 17.51 -2.90
C SER A 16 -0.90 17.10 -4.34
N PRO A 17 -0.51 18.05 -5.20
CA PRO A 17 -0.05 17.74 -6.55
C PRO A 17 1.09 16.72 -6.56
N GLU A 18 2.05 16.87 -5.63
CA GLU A 18 3.22 16.00 -5.52
C GLU A 18 2.82 14.56 -5.18
N LEU A 19 1.86 14.38 -4.26
CA LEU A 19 1.37 13.06 -3.90
C LEU A 19 0.61 12.41 -5.07
N ASN A 20 -0.19 13.19 -5.81
CA ASN A 20 -0.85 12.69 -7.01
C ASN A 20 0.16 12.21 -8.07
N ASP A 21 1.28 12.92 -8.24
CA ASP A 21 2.32 12.55 -9.19
C ASP A 21 3.02 11.24 -8.77
N ILE A 22 3.34 11.10 -7.48
CA ILE A 22 3.89 9.84 -6.93
C ILE A 22 2.92 8.66 -7.17
N ILE A 23 1.62 8.83 -6.88
CA ILE A 23 0.61 7.78 -7.11
C ILE A 23 0.53 7.44 -8.61
N THR A 24 0.63 8.45 -9.48
CA THR A 24 0.61 8.27 -10.94
C THR A 24 1.81 7.46 -11.42
N GLU A 25 3.01 7.79 -10.95
CA GLU A 25 4.25 7.09 -11.31
C GLU A 25 4.23 5.63 -10.81
N LEU A 26 3.77 5.40 -9.58
CA LEU A 26 3.61 4.05 -9.02
C LEU A 26 2.62 3.21 -9.82
N ALA A 27 1.52 3.82 -10.26
CA ALA A 27 0.52 3.15 -11.11
C ALA A 27 1.14 2.74 -12.46
N GLN A 28 1.90 3.63 -13.09
CA GLN A 28 2.61 3.35 -14.34
C GLN A 28 3.64 2.24 -14.18
N LYS A 29 4.53 2.33 -13.18
CA LYS A 29 5.59 1.32 -12.93
C LYS A 29 5.03 -0.06 -12.63
N SER A 30 3.87 -0.12 -11.98
CA SER A 30 3.21 -1.38 -11.63
C SER A 30 2.22 -1.89 -12.68
N GLY A 31 2.02 -1.16 -13.79
CA GLY A 31 1.01 -1.49 -14.81
C GLY A 31 -0.41 -1.55 -14.25
N SER A 32 -0.74 -0.73 -13.26
CA SER A 32 -2.02 -0.75 -12.53
C SER A 32 -2.68 0.62 -12.46
N THR A 33 -3.83 0.72 -11.79
CA THR A 33 -4.54 2.00 -11.63
C THR A 33 -4.14 2.71 -10.33
N LYS A 34 -4.36 4.03 -10.25
CA LYS A 34 -4.18 4.81 -9.00
C LYS A 34 -4.95 4.20 -7.82
N SER A 35 -6.17 3.71 -8.08
CA SER A 35 -6.97 3.04 -7.07
C SER A 35 -6.37 1.71 -6.60
N ASP A 36 -5.68 0.96 -7.47
CA ASP A 36 -4.99 -0.27 -7.08
C ASP A 36 -3.76 0.04 -6.22
N VAL A 37 -3.01 1.09 -6.57
CA VAL A 37 -1.89 1.59 -5.76
C VAL A 37 -2.36 1.96 -4.37
N LEU A 38 -3.43 2.76 -4.26
CA LEU A 38 -4.00 3.16 -2.97
C LEU A 38 -4.46 1.95 -2.15
N ARG A 39 -5.14 0.97 -2.76
CA ARG A 39 -5.55 -0.26 -2.03
C ARG A 39 -4.34 -1.06 -1.52
N LYS A 40 -3.29 -1.20 -2.33
CA LYS A 40 -2.05 -1.88 -1.92
C LYS A 40 -1.32 -1.12 -0.81
N ALA A 41 -1.32 0.21 -0.85
CA ALA A 41 -0.71 1.03 0.18
C ALA A 41 -1.41 0.84 1.54
N ILE A 42 -2.75 0.79 1.56
CA ILE A 42 -3.52 0.50 2.79
C ILE A 42 -3.23 -0.91 3.30
N ALA A 43 -3.20 -1.92 2.44
CA ALA A 43 -2.86 -3.29 2.85
C ALA A 43 -1.45 -3.39 3.43
N LEU A 44 -0.48 -2.66 2.88
CA LEU A 44 0.87 -2.60 3.43
C LEU A 44 0.90 -1.90 4.81
N MET A 45 0.11 -0.84 4.98
CA MET A 45 -0.01 -0.13 6.26
C MET A 45 -0.61 -1.04 7.35
N GLU A 46 -1.62 -1.84 7.03
CA GLU A 46 -2.21 -2.82 7.94
C GLU A 46 -1.15 -3.80 8.45
N ILE A 47 -0.38 -4.40 7.55
CA ILE A 47 0.72 -5.32 7.90
C ILE A 47 1.77 -4.63 8.79
N ALA A 48 2.08 -3.36 8.52
CA ALA A 48 3.04 -2.60 9.30
C ALA A 48 2.58 -2.34 10.74
N ILE A 49 1.31 -1.96 10.91
CA ILE A 49 0.71 -1.76 12.24
C ILE A 49 0.67 -3.09 12.99
N ASP A 50 0.20 -4.15 12.35
CA ASP A 50 0.11 -5.47 12.97
C ASP A 50 1.48 -6.01 13.42
N ALA A 51 2.52 -5.84 12.59
CA ALA A 51 3.88 -6.22 12.96
C ALA A 51 4.38 -5.42 14.18
N LYS A 52 4.14 -4.11 14.19
CA LYS A 52 4.50 -3.23 15.30
C LYS A 52 3.81 -3.64 16.61
N ASP A 53 2.53 -3.99 16.55
CA ASP A 53 1.75 -4.44 17.72
C ASP A 53 2.26 -5.78 18.28
N ARG A 54 2.84 -6.63 17.42
CA ARG A 54 3.53 -7.87 17.83
C ARG A 54 4.97 -7.66 18.31
N GLY A 55 5.48 -6.43 18.29
CA GLY A 55 6.89 -6.13 18.59
C GLY A 55 7.87 -6.60 17.50
N GLU A 56 7.36 -6.89 16.31
CA GLU A 56 8.15 -7.27 15.14
C GLU A 56 8.64 -6.02 14.38
N LYS A 57 9.67 -6.20 13.56
CA LYS A 57 10.21 -5.16 12.68
C LYS A 57 9.91 -5.49 11.23
N LEU A 58 9.59 -4.48 10.43
CA LEU A 58 9.53 -4.62 8.97
C LEU A 58 10.90 -4.31 8.35
N GLY A 59 11.33 -5.17 7.44
CA GLY A 59 12.58 -5.01 6.70
C GLY A 59 12.46 -5.49 5.27
N LEU A 60 13.25 -4.88 4.39
CA LEU A 60 13.46 -5.39 3.04
C LEU A 60 14.60 -6.40 3.08
N VAL A 61 14.32 -7.61 2.60
CA VAL A 61 15.32 -8.68 2.49
C VAL A 61 15.75 -8.84 1.04
N ASP A 62 17.03 -9.11 0.82
CA ASP A 62 17.53 -9.53 -0.48
C ASP A 62 17.21 -11.02 -0.75
N LYS A 63 17.63 -11.53 -1.91
CA LYS A 63 17.42 -12.94 -2.29
C LYS A 63 18.11 -13.94 -1.35
N THR A 64 19.10 -13.50 -0.58
CA THR A 64 19.83 -14.30 0.40
C THR A 64 19.25 -14.19 1.81
N GLN A 65 18.08 -13.56 1.97
CA GLN A 65 17.39 -13.33 3.24
C GLN A 65 18.20 -12.48 4.24
N SER A 66 19.23 -11.77 3.78
CA SER A 66 19.86 -10.72 4.58
C SER A 66 18.94 -9.49 4.56
N VAL A 67 18.68 -8.94 5.75
CA VAL A 67 17.99 -7.65 5.88
C VAL A 67 18.89 -6.58 5.29
N ASN A 68 18.45 -5.98 4.20
CA ASN A 68 19.18 -4.94 3.49
C ASN A 68 18.80 -3.55 4.05
N THR A 69 17.57 -3.39 4.57
CA THR A 69 17.11 -2.12 5.16
C THR A 69 16.00 -2.37 6.19
N GLU A 70 16.11 -1.76 7.37
CA GLU A 70 15.04 -1.68 8.38
C GLU A 70 14.15 -0.48 8.08
N ILE A 71 12.83 -0.66 8.08
CA ILE A 71 11.88 0.44 7.93
C ILE A 71 11.50 0.94 9.33
N VAL A 72 11.95 2.14 9.68
CA VAL A 72 11.65 2.80 10.96
C VAL A 72 10.62 3.91 10.78
N GLY A 73 9.66 4.01 11.70
CA GLY A 73 8.73 5.16 11.77
C GLY A 73 7.54 5.13 10.82
N ILE A 74 6.98 3.94 10.53
CA ILE A 74 5.65 3.81 9.93
C ILE A 74 4.56 4.08 10.98
#